data_AF-A0A8T4RKU4-F1
#
_entry.id   AF-A0A8T4RKU4-F1
#
_cell.length_a   1.000
_cell.length_b   1.000
_cell.length_c   1.000
_cell.angle_alpha   90.00
_cell.angle_beta   90.00
_cell.angle_gamma   90.00
#
_symmetry.space_group_name_H-M   'P 1'
#
loop_
_entity.id
_entity.type
_entity.pdbx_description
1 polymer ?
#
loop_
_entity_poly.entity_id
_entity_poly.type
_entity_poly.pdbx_seq_one_letter_code
_entity_poly.pdbx_strand_id
1 'polypeptide(L)'
;MFIYKAFVFYAIIGFRLGLTLEEIALLTNEEIEDHLLHSKFFDKNEIAKRKEGFLLLQIGNTTSLFSGNEAHQKAKELQLVPEIPQLTSLSGSTASPGNMQGIAKVIYTNKDLHKIKKGDIVITTMTRQDFIPYLREVCALVTDEGGIGSHAAIIAREIGLPCIVGIKFGTQVIKDGDLIALDTEKGIVNILKR
;
A
#
# COMPACT_ATOMS: atom_id res chain seq x y z
N MET A 1 23.25 18.29 12.22
CA MET A 1 22.08 17.58 11.69
C MET A 1 22.32 16.09 11.86
N PHE A 2 21.70 15.45 12.86
CA PHE A 2 21.83 14.01 13.08
C PHE A 2 20.80 13.29 12.23
N ILE A 3 21.25 12.58 11.20
CA ILE A 3 20.37 11.72 10.40
C ILE A 3 20.21 10.41 11.19
N TYR A 4 19.13 10.30 11.97
CA TYR A 4 18.77 9.05 12.63
C TYR A 4 18.17 8.10 11.59
N LYS A 5 18.91 7.07 11.19
CA LYS A 5 18.37 6.01 10.34
C LYS A 5 17.61 5.02 11.22
N ALA A 6 16.33 5.30 11.48
CA ALA A 6 15.45 4.43 12.26
C ALA A 6 15.49 2.97 11.78
N PHE A 7 15.59 2.75 10.47
CA PHE A 7 15.75 1.41 9.89
C PHE A 7 16.97 0.65 10.43
N VAL A 8 18.14 1.29 10.52
CA VAL A 8 19.36 0.65 11.03
C VAL A 8 19.23 0.36 12.52
N PHE A 9 18.60 1.27 13.27
CA PHE A 9 18.31 1.09 14.69
C PHE A 9 17.43 -0.15 14.92
N TYR A 10 16.28 -0.25 14.24
CA TYR A 10 15.40 -1.41 14.36
C TYR A 10 16.04 -2.68 13.82
N ALA A 11 16.85 -2.62 12.75
CA ALA A 11 17.57 -3.79 12.25
C ALA A 11 18.57 -4.35 13.29
N ILE A 12 19.28 -3.49 14.00
CA ILE A 12 20.21 -3.89 15.08
C ILE A 12 19.44 -4.48 16.27
N ILE A 13 18.31 -3.87 16.63
CA ILE A 13 17.42 -4.44 17.65
C ILE A 13 17.00 -5.85 17.22
N GLY A 14 16.49 -6.02 16.01
CA GLY A 14 16.06 -7.32 15.48
C GLY A 14 17.13 -8.37 15.55
N PHE A 15 18.33 -8.01 15.11
CA PHE A 15 19.49 -8.90 15.19
C PHE A 15 19.79 -9.34 16.64
N ARG A 16 19.77 -8.42 17.61
CA ARG A 16 19.96 -8.75 19.03
C ARG A 16 18.84 -9.61 19.60
N LEU A 17 17.61 -9.38 19.12
CA LEU A 17 16.40 -10.07 19.58
C LEU A 17 16.17 -11.42 18.88
N GLY A 18 16.93 -11.74 17.83
CA GLY A 18 16.66 -12.89 16.98
C GLY A 18 15.32 -12.78 16.24
N LEU A 19 14.89 -11.55 15.94
CA LEU A 19 13.64 -11.22 15.25
C LEU A 19 13.92 -10.56 13.90
N THR A 20 13.01 -10.79 12.96
CA THR A 20 12.99 -10.08 11.68
C THR A 20 12.48 -8.65 11.84
N LEU A 21 12.78 -7.78 10.88
CA LEU A 21 12.26 -6.40 10.84
C LEU A 21 10.72 -6.35 10.86
N GLU A 22 10.07 -7.32 10.21
CA GLU A 22 8.60 -7.45 10.21
C GLU A 22 8.08 -7.80 11.60
N GLU A 23 8.75 -8.67 12.33
CA GLU A 23 8.35 -9.05 13.69
C GLU A 23 8.55 -7.92 14.69
N ILE A 24 9.61 -7.12 14.54
CA ILE A 24 9.81 -5.92 15.36
C ILE A 24 8.70 -4.91 15.12
N ALA A 25 8.24 -4.75 13.87
CA ALA A 25 7.15 -3.83 13.55
C ALA A 25 5.81 -4.24 14.21
N LEU A 26 5.72 -5.47 14.72
CA LEU A 26 4.57 -5.98 15.48
C LEU A 26 4.74 -5.84 17.00
N LEU A 27 5.86 -5.30 17.48
CA LEU A 27 6.08 -5.02 18.89
C LEU A 27 5.73 -3.57 19.22
N THR A 28 5.28 -3.34 20.45
CA THR A 28 5.14 -1.98 20.98
C THR A 28 6.48 -1.44 21.46
N ASN A 29 6.59 -0.11 21.57
CA ASN A 29 7.81 0.51 22.12
C ASN A 29 8.08 0.02 23.55
N GLU A 30 7.03 -0.15 24.37
CA GLU A 30 7.17 -0.70 25.73
C GLU A 30 7.72 -2.12 25.72
N GLU A 31 7.25 -3.00 24.83
CA GLU A 31 7.78 -4.37 24.72
C GLU A 31 9.25 -4.38 24.29
N ILE A 32 9.65 -3.48 23.38
CA ILE A 32 11.04 -3.31 22.95
C ILE A 32 11.90 -2.78 24.12
N GLU A 33 11.44 -1.77 24.84
CA GLU A 33 12.13 -1.18 25.98
C GLU A 33 12.28 -2.17 27.15
N ASP A 34 11.20 -2.87 27.52
CA ASP A 34 11.19 -3.91 28.55
C ASP A 34 12.24 -5.00 28.26
N HIS A 35 12.35 -5.41 26.99
CA HIS A 35 13.35 -6.40 26.63
C HIS A 35 14.77 -5.85 26.69
N LEU A 36 15.00 -4.66 26.13
CA LEU A 36 16.34 -4.08 26.06
C LEU A 36 16.90 -3.68 27.43
N LEU A 37 16.04 -3.21 28.35
CA LEU A 37 16.44 -2.69 29.66
C LEU A 37 16.29 -3.74 30.77
N HIS A 38 15.32 -4.64 30.66
CA HIS A 38 14.96 -5.57 31.74
C HIS A 38 15.09 -7.05 31.34
N SER A 39 15.57 -7.35 30.12
CA SER A 39 15.77 -8.73 29.62
C SER A 39 14.51 -9.61 29.65
N LYS A 40 13.33 -8.99 29.57
CA LYS A 40 12.04 -9.67 29.59
C LYS A 40 11.73 -10.24 28.22
N PHE A 41 11.53 -11.56 28.11
CA PHE A 41 11.28 -12.21 26.83
C PHE A 41 9.87 -11.90 26.27
N PHE A 42 9.80 -11.70 24.96
CA PHE A 42 8.54 -11.57 24.22
C PHE A 42 7.97 -12.95 23.87
N ASP A 43 6.64 -13.05 23.89
CA ASP A 43 5.95 -14.28 23.50
C ASP A 43 5.87 -14.37 21.96
N LYS A 44 6.60 -15.33 21.39
CA LYS A 44 6.59 -15.58 19.94
C LYS A 44 5.20 -15.98 19.43
N ASN A 45 4.36 -16.59 20.26
CA ASN A 45 2.99 -16.91 19.88
C ASN A 45 2.14 -15.65 19.71
N GLU A 46 2.39 -14.64 20.53
CA GLU A 46 1.71 -13.36 20.41
C GLU A 46 2.12 -12.62 19.14
N ILE A 47 3.41 -12.63 18.80
CA ILE A 47 3.91 -12.10 17.52
C ILE A 47 3.24 -12.83 16.34
N ALA A 48 3.09 -14.15 16.42
CA ALA A 48 2.41 -14.94 15.39
C ALA A 48 0.93 -14.53 15.23
N LYS A 49 0.19 -14.32 16.33
CA LYS A 49 -1.19 -13.78 16.27
C LYS A 49 -1.23 -12.38 15.67
N ARG A 50 -0.28 -11.52 16.01
CA ARG A 50 -0.19 -10.16 15.45
C ARG A 50 0.09 -10.13 13.95
N LYS A 51 0.78 -11.14 13.41
CA LYS A 51 0.94 -11.32 11.95
C LYS A 51 -0.40 -11.55 11.26
N GLU A 52 -1.35 -12.21 11.92
CA GLU A 52 -2.71 -12.39 11.38
C GLU A 52 -3.52 -11.10 11.49
N GLY A 53 -3.38 -10.35 12.58
CA GLY A 53 -3.97 -9.02 12.73
C GLY A 53 -3.48 -8.33 14.00
N PHE A 54 -3.21 -7.03 13.93
CA PHE A 54 -2.76 -6.24 15.07
C PHE A 54 -3.40 -4.87 15.06
N LEU A 55 -4.02 -4.50 16.19
CA LEU A 55 -4.67 -3.20 16.37
C LEU A 55 -4.19 -2.56 17.67
N LEU A 56 -3.56 -1.40 17.54
CA LEU A 56 -3.25 -0.52 18.66
C LEU A 56 -4.25 0.63 18.64
N LEU A 57 -5.08 0.70 19.69
CA LEU A 57 -6.11 1.72 19.82
C LEU A 57 -5.79 2.61 21.01
N GLN A 58 -5.63 3.91 20.77
CA GLN A 58 -5.45 4.90 21.81
C GLN A 58 -6.70 5.77 21.92
N ILE A 59 -7.41 5.67 23.04
CA ILE A 59 -8.57 6.52 23.35
C ILE A 59 -8.22 7.36 24.57
N GLY A 60 -7.98 8.66 24.35
CA GLY A 60 -7.44 9.55 25.38
C GLY A 60 -6.07 9.08 25.87
N ASN A 61 -5.96 8.79 27.16
CA ASN A 61 -4.72 8.30 27.79
C ASN A 61 -4.66 6.76 27.90
N THR A 62 -5.67 6.04 27.39
CA THR A 62 -5.69 4.57 27.48
C THR A 62 -5.28 3.98 26.14
N THR A 63 -4.26 3.11 26.18
CA THR A 63 -3.83 2.31 25.02
C THR A 63 -4.32 0.87 25.20
N SER A 64 -5.03 0.35 24.20
CA SER A 64 -5.49 -1.04 24.14
C SER A 64 -4.86 -1.74 22.95
N LEU A 65 -4.38 -2.96 23.17
CA LEU A 65 -3.76 -3.81 22.16
C LEU A 65 -4.66 -5.01 21.89
N PHE A 66 -4.92 -5.28 20.61
CA PHE A 66 -5.68 -6.45 20.17
C PHE A 66 -4.86 -7.20 19.13
N SER A 67 -4.91 -8.53 19.17
CA SER A 67 -4.14 -9.41 18.28
C SER A 67 -5.02 -10.47 17.63
N GLY A 68 -4.64 -10.92 16.43
CA GLY A 68 -5.33 -11.94 15.65
C GLY A 68 -6.80 -11.59 15.38
N ASN A 69 -7.70 -12.55 15.64
CA ASN A 69 -9.14 -12.38 15.41
C ASN A 69 -9.78 -11.27 16.25
N GLU A 70 -9.30 -11.03 17.47
CA GLU A 70 -9.82 -9.94 18.32
C GLU A 70 -9.54 -8.58 17.68
N ALA A 71 -8.35 -8.41 17.07
CA ALA A 71 -8.00 -7.21 16.32
C ALA A 71 -8.98 -6.97 15.16
N HIS A 72 -9.28 -8.01 14.38
CA HIS A 72 -10.22 -7.93 13.28
C HIS A 72 -11.64 -7.59 13.73
N GLN A 73 -12.12 -8.21 14.81
CA GLN A 73 -13.45 -7.93 15.36
C GLN A 73 -13.55 -6.49 15.83
N LYS A 74 -12.55 -6.00 16.57
CA LYS A 74 -12.54 -4.63 17.07
C LYS A 74 -12.43 -3.61 15.94
N ALA A 75 -11.61 -3.89 14.92
CA ALA A 75 -11.50 -3.04 13.74
C ALA A 75 -12.82 -2.96 12.96
N LYS A 76 -13.61 -4.05 12.89
CA LYS A 76 -14.96 -4.04 12.31
C LYS A 76 -15.97 -3.25 13.16
N GLU A 77 -15.97 -3.48 14.47
CA GLU A 77 -16.86 -2.77 15.42
C GLU A 77 -16.66 -1.26 15.33
N LEU A 78 -15.41 -0.82 15.26
CA LEU A 78 -15.03 0.59 15.15
C LEU A 78 -15.10 1.14 13.71
N GLN A 79 -15.51 0.32 12.73
CA GLN A 79 -15.55 0.68 11.30
C GLN A 79 -14.21 1.22 10.79
N LEU A 80 -13.10 0.75 11.37
CA LEU A 80 -11.72 1.14 10.99
C LEU A 80 -11.25 0.45 9.71
N VAL A 81 -11.88 -0.67 9.34
CA VAL A 81 -11.67 -1.30 8.04
C VAL A 81 -12.70 -0.71 7.08
N PRO A 82 -12.29 0.06 6.06
CA PRO A 82 -13.23 0.53 5.05
C PRO A 82 -13.84 -0.69 4.36
N GLU A 83 -15.17 -0.72 4.24
CA GLU A 83 -15.83 -1.69 3.38
C GLU A 83 -15.34 -1.46 1.94
N ILE A 84 -14.57 -2.41 1.41
CA ILE A 84 -14.13 -2.36 0.02
C ILE A 84 -15.39 -2.58 -0.83
N PRO A 85 -15.89 -1.55 -1.52
CA PRO A 85 -17.12 -1.71 -2.27
C PRO A 85 -16.83 -2.56 -3.50
N GLN A 86 -17.77 -3.44 -3.88
CA GLN A 86 -17.69 -4.18 -5.15
C GLN A 86 -18.01 -3.24 -6.31
N LEU A 87 -17.08 -2.33 -6.59
CA LEU A 87 -17.22 -1.36 -7.66
C LEU A 87 -16.81 -1.97 -9.01
N THR A 88 -17.58 -1.66 -10.04
CA THR A 88 -17.20 -1.87 -11.44
C THR A 88 -16.59 -0.62 -12.06
N SER A 89 -16.65 0.51 -11.36
CA SER A 89 -16.19 1.81 -11.82
C SER A 89 -15.59 2.61 -10.65
N LEU A 90 -14.43 3.20 -10.87
CA LEU A 90 -13.67 3.99 -9.90
C LEU A 90 -13.41 5.37 -10.51
N SER A 91 -13.54 6.43 -9.71
CA SER A 91 -13.30 7.81 -10.16
C SER A 91 -12.08 8.41 -9.47
N GLY A 92 -11.36 9.25 -10.21
CA GLY A 92 -10.20 9.99 -9.73
C GLY A 92 -10.01 11.27 -10.53
N SER A 93 -8.81 11.83 -10.45
CA SER A 93 -8.43 13.03 -11.19
C SER A 93 -7.54 12.65 -12.37
N THR A 94 -7.92 13.07 -13.58
CA THR A 94 -7.08 12.91 -14.75
C THR A 94 -5.83 13.78 -14.61
N ALA A 95 -4.67 13.12 -14.59
CA ALA A 95 -3.37 13.77 -14.57
C ALA A 95 -2.81 13.98 -15.99
N SER A 96 -3.04 12.99 -16.87
CA SER A 96 -2.56 12.99 -18.24
C SER A 96 -3.62 12.37 -19.15
N PRO A 97 -4.06 13.05 -20.23
CA PRO A 97 -5.15 12.58 -21.07
C PRO A 97 -4.74 11.42 -21.99
N GLY A 98 -5.72 10.63 -22.41
CA GLY A 98 -5.59 9.54 -23.37
C GLY A 98 -6.43 8.32 -22.95
N ASN A 99 -7.52 8.06 -23.66
CA ASN A 99 -8.37 6.91 -23.33
C ASN A 99 -7.70 5.62 -23.78
N MET A 100 -7.56 4.67 -22.86
CA MET A 100 -6.84 3.42 -23.08
C MET A 100 -7.58 2.24 -22.49
N GLN A 101 -7.35 1.06 -23.05
CA GLN A 101 -7.85 -0.21 -22.54
C GLN A 101 -6.70 -1.21 -22.50
N GLY A 102 -6.64 -2.02 -21.46
CA GLY A 102 -5.55 -2.97 -21.26
C GLY A 102 -5.75 -3.87 -20.05
N ILE A 103 -4.80 -4.79 -19.88
CA ILE A 103 -4.79 -5.70 -18.74
C ILE A 103 -4.18 -5.00 -17.53
N ALA A 104 -4.89 -5.05 -16.41
CA ALA A 104 -4.44 -4.49 -15.15
C ALA A 104 -3.28 -5.31 -14.56
N LYS A 105 -2.26 -4.60 -14.10
CA LYS A 105 -1.19 -5.11 -13.25
C LYS A 105 -1.11 -4.28 -11.97
N VAL A 106 -1.43 -4.89 -10.85
CA VAL A 106 -1.39 -4.32 -9.51
C VAL A 106 0.03 -4.47 -8.96
N ILE A 107 0.65 -3.33 -8.68
CA ILE A 107 2.04 -3.22 -8.25
C ILE A 107 2.04 -2.57 -6.86
N TYR A 108 2.40 -3.32 -5.82
CA TYR A 108 2.53 -2.78 -4.46
C TYR A 108 3.98 -2.41 -4.15
N THR A 109 4.92 -3.18 -4.67
CA THR A 109 6.34 -3.03 -4.36
C THR A 109 7.21 -3.20 -5.61
N ASN A 110 8.47 -2.82 -5.49
CA ASN A 110 9.47 -2.98 -6.54
C ASN A 110 9.64 -4.46 -6.94
N LYS A 111 9.32 -5.39 -6.03
CA LYS A 111 9.33 -6.83 -6.32
C LYS A 111 8.26 -7.22 -7.33
N ASP A 112 7.19 -6.46 -7.49
CA ASP A 112 6.10 -6.74 -8.43
C ASP A 112 6.38 -6.24 -9.86
N LEU A 113 7.41 -5.40 -10.06
CA LEU A 113 7.69 -4.76 -11.35
C LEU A 113 7.94 -5.76 -12.49
N HIS A 114 8.43 -6.96 -12.18
CA HIS A 114 8.63 -8.04 -13.15
C HIS A 114 7.32 -8.54 -13.79
N LYS A 115 6.16 -8.25 -13.20
CA LYS A 115 4.84 -8.61 -13.74
C LYS A 115 4.44 -7.77 -14.95
N ILE A 116 5.01 -6.57 -15.07
CA ILE A 116 4.64 -5.57 -16.07
C ILE A 116 5.05 -6.06 -17.45
N LYS A 117 4.10 -6.06 -18.39
CA LYS A 117 4.36 -6.30 -19.80
C LYS A 117 4.00 -5.06 -20.60
N LYS A 118 4.52 -5.03 -21.83
CA LYS A 118 4.23 -3.96 -22.77
C LYS A 118 2.74 -3.88 -23.04
N GLY A 119 2.16 -2.69 -22.91
CA GLY A 119 0.74 -2.44 -23.14
C GLY A 119 -0.18 -2.74 -21.95
N ASP A 120 0.35 -3.15 -20.79
CA ASP A 120 -0.45 -3.29 -19.57
C ASP A 120 -0.86 -1.92 -19.01
N ILE A 121 -1.84 -1.91 -18.10
CA ILE A 121 -2.21 -0.76 -17.29
C ILE A 121 -1.73 -1.01 -15.87
N VAL A 122 -0.87 -0.12 -15.36
CA VAL A 122 -0.33 -0.26 -14.00
C VAL A 122 -1.27 0.38 -13.00
N ILE A 123 -1.65 -0.39 -11.98
CA ILE A 123 -2.38 0.07 -10.80
C ILE A 123 -1.43 0.02 -9.61
N THR A 124 -1.23 1.13 -8.92
CA THR A 124 -0.35 1.20 -7.73
C THR A 124 -0.95 2.11 -6.67
N THR A 125 -0.51 2.01 -5.43
CA THR A 125 -0.92 2.98 -4.40
C THR A 125 -0.32 4.35 -4.68
N MET A 126 1.00 4.38 -4.95
CA MET A 126 1.76 5.57 -5.30
C MET A 126 2.94 5.21 -6.23
N THR A 127 3.34 6.13 -7.10
CA THR A 127 4.50 5.94 -7.98
C THR A 127 5.81 6.21 -7.25
N ARG A 128 6.84 5.44 -7.58
CA ARG A 128 8.23 5.63 -7.10
C ARG A 128 9.19 5.80 -8.27
N GLN A 129 10.39 6.31 -8.01
CA GLN A 129 11.38 6.62 -9.06
C GLN A 129 11.82 5.38 -9.85
N ASP A 130 11.84 4.21 -9.22
CA ASP A 130 12.20 2.93 -9.82
C ASP A 130 11.15 2.40 -10.82
N PHE A 131 9.94 2.99 -10.84
CA PHE A 131 8.87 2.58 -11.76
C PHE A 131 9.10 3.18 -13.15
N ILE A 132 9.83 4.30 -13.24
CA ILE A 132 9.97 5.11 -14.46
C ILE A 132 10.40 4.30 -15.69
N PRO A 133 11.39 3.37 -15.62
CA PRO A 133 11.77 2.57 -16.78
C PRO A 133 10.62 1.70 -17.31
N TYR A 134 9.79 1.17 -16.41
CA TYR A 134 8.65 0.30 -16.75
C TYR A 134 7.46 1.12 -17.25
N LEU A 135 7.28 2.33 -16.75
CA LEU A 135 6.19 3.23 -17.18
C LEU A 135 6.28 3.64 -18.65
N ARG A 136 7.42 3.44 -19.31
CA ARG A 136 7.56 3.67 -20.76
C ARG A 136 7.01 2.52 -21.62
N GLU A 137 6.84 1.33 -21.04
CA GLU A 137 6.34 0.15 -21.75
C GLU A 137 4.83 -0.03 -21.59
N VAL A 138 4.23 0.59 -20.57
CA VAL A 138 2.82 0.45 -20.23
C VAL A 138 1.96 1.41 -21.05
N CYS A 139 0.68 1.11 -21.18
CA CYS A 139 -0.24 1.95 -21.94
C CYS A 139 -0.95 2.99 -21.07
N ALA A 140 -1.05 2.79 -19.75
CA ALA A 140 -1.53 3.80 -18.81
C ALA A 140 -1.10 3.52 -17.37
N LEU A 141 -1.25 4.54 -16.51
CA LEU A 141 -0.98 4.50 -15.07
C LEU A 141 -2.21 4.92 -14.28
N VAL A 142 -2.52 4.20 -13.21
CA VAL A 142 -3.56 4.56 -12.25
C VAL A 142 -3.02 4.46 -10.83
N THR A 143 -3.32 5.47 -10.00
CA THR A 143 -2.89 5.47 -8.59
C THR A 143 -4.04 5.62 -7.61
N ASP A 144 -3.98 4.90 -6.49
CA ASP A 144 -4.97 5.06 -5.40
C ASP A 144 -4.85 6.42 -4.73
N GLU A 145 -3.61 6.87 -4.54
CA GLU A 145 -3.27 8.13 -3.88
C GLU A 145 -2.62 9.13 -4.83
N GLY A 146 -2.63 10.39 -4.41
CA GLY A 146 -2.02 11.50 -5.15
C GLY A 146 -3.03 12.38 -5.86
N GLY A 147 -2.65 13.64 -6.05
CA GLY A 147 -3.41 14.62 -6.83
C GLY A 147 -2.68 15.04 -8.11
N ILE A 148 -3.21 16.04 -8.80
CA ILE A 148 -2.68 16.54 -10.08
C ILE A 148 -1.22 17.05 -9.97
N GLY A 149 -0.79 17.48 -8.77
CA GLY A 149 0.59 17.88 -8.48
C GLY A 149 1.51 16.76 -7.96
N SER A 150 1.02 15.51 -7.90
CA SER A 150 1.82 14.39 -7.40
C SER A 150 2.94 14.00 -8.36
N HIS A 151 3.95 13.29 -7.83
CA HIS A 151 5.03 12.74 -8.64
C HIS A 151 4.50 11.87 -9.79
N ALA A 152 3.49 11.03 -9.53
CA ALA A 152 2.83 10.20 -10.54
C ALA A 152 2.21 11.04 -11.68
N ALA A 153 1.56 12.15 -11.33
CA ALA A 153 0.92 13.03 -12.30
C ALA A 153 1.92 13.86 -13.11
N ILE A 154 3.03 14.29 -12.49
CA ILE A 154 4.10 15.03 -13.17
C ILE A 154 4.79 14.11 -14.20
N ILE A 155 5.28 12.95 -13.76
CA ILE A 155 6.02 12.05 -14.65
C ILE A 155 5.16 11.54 -15.80
N ALA A 156 3.89 11.23 -15.55
CA ALA A 156 2.96 10.78 -16.59
C ALA A 156 2.80 11.82 -17.70
N ARG A 157 2.69 13.11 -17.34
CA ARG A 157 2.64 14.21 -18.33
C ARG A 157 3.96 14.37 -19.08
N GLU A 158 5.09 14.25 -18.40
CA GLU A 158 6.41 14.37 -19.02
C GLU A 158 6.66 13.30 -20.10
N ILE A 159 6.18 12.08 -19.88
CA ILE A 159 6.35 10.96 -20.83
C ILE A 159 5.13 10.73 -21.74
N GLY A 160 4.09 11.56 -21.63
CA GLY A 160 2.86 11.43 -22.41
C GLY A 160 2.05 10.16 -22.11
N LEU A 161 2.21 9.58 -20.93
CA LEU A 161 1.48 8.38 -20.50
C LEU A 161 0.11 8.78 -19.95
N PRO A 162 -1.01 8.20 -20.44
CA PRO A 162 -2.32 8.44 -19.86
C PRO A 162 -2.39 8.05 -18.39
N CYS A 163 -2.98 8.91 -17.57
CA CYS A 163 -2.90 8.75 -16.12
C CYS A 163 -4.10 9.32 -15.37
N ILE A 164 -4.65 8.52 -14.44
CA ILE A 164 -5.68 8.92 -13.47
C ILE A 164 -5.14 8.66 -12.07
N VAL A 165 -5.15 9.67 -11.21
CA VAL A 165 -4.63 9.60 -9.84
C VAL A 165 -5.75 9.76 -8.83
N GLY A 166 -5.55 9.23 -7.62
CA GLY A 166 -6.46 9.44 -6.50
C GLY A 166 -7.76 8.63 -6.57
N ILE A 167 -7.73 7.42 -7.14
CA ILE A 167 -8.93 6.56 -7.25
C ILE A 167 -9.30 5.82 -5.96
N LYS A 168 -8.53 6.03 -4.88
CA LYS A 168 -8.71 5.55 -3.51
C LYS A 168 -8.58 4.03 -3.32
N PHE A 169 -9.43 3.23 -3.97
CA PHE A 169 -9.55 1.79 -3.73
C PHE A 169 -9.10 0.94 -4.93
N GLY A 170 -8.37 1.51 -5.89
CA GLY A 170 -7.95 0.84 -7.11
C GLY A 170 -7.19 -0.46 -6.88
N THR A 171 -6.12 -0.44 -6.07
CA THR A 171 -5.34 -1.66 -5.79
C THR A 171 -6.12 -2.70 -4.99
N GLN A 172 -7.21 -2.31 -4.33
CA GLN A 172 -8.04 -3.20 -3.52
C GLN A 172 -9.18 -3.83 -4.34
N VAL A 173 -9.74 -3.08 -5.28
CA VAL A 173 -10.88 -3.48 -6.12
C VAL A 173 -10.42 -4.16 -7.41
N ILE A 174 -9.43 -3.60 -8.12
CA ILE A 174 -8.90 -4.14 -9.38
C ILE A 174 -7.93 -5.27 -9.08
N LYS A 175 -7.99 -6.36 -9.85
CA LYS A 175 -7.12 -7.53 -9.70
C LYS A 175 -6.16 -7.68 -10.87
N ASP A 176 -5.04 -8.35 -10.60
CA ASP A 176 -4.08 -8.74 -11.64
C ASP A 176 -4.80 -9.56 -12.72
N GLY A 177 -4.75 -9.09 -13.97
CA GLY A 177 -5.41 -9.75 -15.10
C GLY A 177 -6.75 -9.17 -15.51
N ASP A 178 -7.36 -8.30 -14.71
CA ASP A 178 -8.61 -7.63 -15.07
C ASP A 178 -8.44 -6.83 -16.36
N LEU A 179 -9.41 -6.91 -17.26
CA LEU A 179 -9.47 -6.03 -18.42
C LEU A 179 -10.16 -4.73 -18.00
N ILE A 180 -9.45 -3.62 -18.09
CA ILE A 180 -9.96 -2.31 -17.66
C ILE A 180 -9.85 -1.27 -18.77
N ALA A 181 -10.71 -0.25 -18.70
CA ALA A 181 -10.68 0.92 -19.57
C ALA A 181 -10.58 2.21 -18.75
N LEU A 182 -9.71 3.11 -19.20
CA LEU A 182 -9.55 4.46 -18.67
C LEU A 182 -10.29 5.44 -19.57
N ASP A 183 -11.24 6.14 -18.99
CA ASP A 183 -11.86 7.35 -19.54
C ASP A 183 -11.23 8.55 -18.84
N THR A 184 -10.19 9.09 -19.47
CA THR A 184 -9.46 10.26 -18.95
C THR A 184 -10.22 11.57 -19.16
N GLU A 185 -11.26 11.60 -20.00
CA GLU A 185 -12.11 12.80 -20.12
C GLU A 185 -12.99 12.97 -18.88
N LYS A 186 -13.45 11.84 -18.32
CA LYS A 186 -14.29 11.82 -17.11
C LYS A 186 -13.52 11.51 -15.82
N GLY A 187 -12.27 11.09 -15.93
CA GLY A 187 -11.46 10.64 -14.79
C GLY A 187 -11.97 9.33 -14.19
N ILE A 188 -12.42 8.40 -15.04
CA ILE A 188 -13.05 7.13 -14.64
C ILE A 188 -12.23 5.93 -15.11
N VAL A 189 -12.12 4.93 -14.24
CA VAL A 189 -11.56 3.60 -14.54
C VAL A 189 -12.69 2.57 -14.44
N ASN A 190 -12.97 1.86 -15.54
CA ASN A 190 -14.01 0.84 -15.60
C ASN A 190 -13.40 -0.56 -15.71
N ILE A 191 -13.94 -1.50 -14.94
CA ILE A 191 -13.60 -2.92 -15.03
C ILE A 191 -14.53 -3.56 -16.05
N LEU A 192 -13.99 -3.96 -17.20
CA LEU A 192 -14.74 -4.55 -18.30
C LEU A 192 -14.90 -6.06 -18.15
N LYS A 193 -13.86 -6.73 -17.64
CA LYS A 193 -13.85 -8.18 -17.41
C LYS A 193 -12.90 -8.54 -16.26
N ARG A 194 -13.29 -9.54 -15.46
CA ARG A 194 -12.45 -10.19 -14.44
C ARG A 194 -11.96 -11.55 -14.91
#